data_AF-A0A950FG57-F1
#
_entry.id   AF-A0A950FG57-F1
#
_cell.length_a   1.000
_cell.length_b   1.000
_cell.length_c   1.000
_cell.angle_alpha   90.00
_cell.angle_beta   90.00
_cell.angle_gamma   90.00
#
_symmetry.space_group_name_H-M   'P 1'
#
loop_
_entity.id
_entity.type
_entity.pdbx_description
1 polymer ?
#
loop_
_entity_poly.entity_id
_entity_poly.type
_entity_poly.pdbx_seq_one_letter_code
_entity_poly.pdbx_strand_id
1 'polypeptide(L)'
;LGRPLGHIAPNYPADLTTGAIREELLRTGQSPSSPGSGNAYSRSLLQRVVDDGGFALDNSRDYWMDNILECNAPFFGEVATLRDPLACYRFHDSNLYLMNRLDPAHFEYALKSSAAKLGYLARRCREWGIPFDPSAARNRSPWLLDCRLVTTKLAAANNPSRTPVREIFCNGIKAHLSDRGPKSVGVARALWFVGVALSPRPLATWLIALRFVVTQRPRWFVRLFARLRNVRPASWRGLPRIQKDEP
;
A
#
# COMPACT_ATOMS: atom_id res chain seq x y z
N LEU A 1 27.10 -8.06 3.05
CA LEU A 1 26.10 -8.39 1.98
C LEU A 1 24.79 -8.76 2.65
N GLY A 2 23.64 -8.28 2.14
CA GLY A 2 22.32 -8.52 2.74
C GLY A 2 21.76 -9.92 2.44
N ARG A 3 20.82 -10.39 3.26
CA ARG A 3 20.11 -11.68 3.06
C ARG A 3 18.84 -11.45 2.21
N PRO A 4 18.62 -12.23 1.12
CA PRO A 4 17.39 -12.11 0.34
C PRO A 4 16.18 -12.55 1.15
N LEU A 5 15.12 -11.73 1.13
CA LEU A 5 13.87 -12.00 1.87
C LEU A 5 12.83 -12.77 1.03
N GLY A 6 13.09 -12.99 -0.26
CA GLY A 6 12.20 -13.74 -1.16
C GLY A 6 10.86 -13.04 -1.44
N HIS A 7 10.75 -11.75 -1.10
CA HIS A 7 9.57 -10.94 -1.34
C HIS A 7 9.73 -10.14 -2.64
N ILE A 8 8.80 -10.30 -3.56
CA ILE A 8 8.69 -9.51 -4.77
C ILE A 8 7.51 -8.56 -4.60
N ALA A 9 7.77 -7.26 -4.74
CA ALA A 9 6.75 -6.23 -4.75
C ALA A 9 7.19 -5.06 -5.62
N PRO A 10 6.22 -4.33 -6.21
CA PRO A 10 4.77 -4.60 -6.20
C PRO A 10 4.40 -5.78 -7.12
N ASN A 11 3.23 -6.39 -6.88
CA ASN A 11 2.70 -7.45 -7.74
C ASN A 11 1.54 -6.89 -8.56
N TYR A 12 1.85 -6.47 -9.79
CA TYR A 12 0.87 -5.87 -10.69
C TYR A 12 0.09 -6.93 -11.48
N PRO A 13 -1.23 -6.75 -11.69
CA PRO A 13 -1.96 -7.57 -12.65
C PRO A 13 -1.43 -7.34 -14.07
N ALA A 14 -1.49 -8.37 -14.91
CA ALA A 14 -0.88 -8.37 -16.25
C ALA A 14 -1.48 -7.32 -17.20
N ASP A 15 -2.73 -6.93 -16.94
CA ASP A 15 -3.57 -6.03 -17.71
C ASP A 15 -3.75 -4.66 -17.02
N LEU A 16 -2.84 -4.28 -16.11
CA LEU A 16 -2.93 -3.00 -15.43
C LEU A 16 -2.69 -1.83 -16.40
N THR A 17 -3.76 -1.13 -16.76
CA THR A 17 -3.70 0.05 -17.64
C THR A 17 -3.65 1.36 -16.85
N THR A 18 -3.19 2.44 -17.49
CA THR A 18 -3.30 3.81 -16.96
C THR A 18 -4.72 4.17 -16.53
N GLY A 19 -5.72 3.78 -17.32
CA GLY A 19 -7.14 4.00 -17.00
C GLY A 19 -7.54 3.28 -15.72
N ALA A 20 -7.15 2.01 -15.57
CA ALA A 20 -7.43 1.24 -14.36
C ALA A 20 -6.75 1.83 -13.12
N ILE A 21 -5.52 2.34 -13.25
CA ILE A 21 -4.81 3.04 -12.17
C ILE A 21 -5.57 4.31 -11.77
N ARG A 22 -5.98 5.13 -12.76
CA ARG A 22 -6.74 6.36 -12.54
C ARG A 22 -8.07 6.09 -11.84
N GLU A 23 -8.83 5.10 -12.30
CA GLU A 23 -10.09 4.70 -11.69
C GLU A 23 -9.90 4.23 -10.24
N GLU A 24 -8.85 3.44 -9.98
CA GLU A 24 -8.56 2.95 -8.63
C GLU A 24 -8.15 4.09 -7.67
N LEU A 25 -7.36 5.04 -8.18
CA LEU A 25 -6.97 6.25 -7.47
C LEU A 25 -8.20 7.12 -7.14
N LEU A 26 -9.12 7.32 -8.09
CA LEU A 26 -10.36 8.05 -7.85
C LEU A 26 -11.33 7.28 -6.93
N ARG A 27 -11.29 5.94 -6.95
CA ARG A 27 -12.16 5.09 -6.12
C ARG A 27 -11.71 5.01 -4.66
N THR A 28 -10.39 4.99 -4.40
CA THR A 28 -9.83 4.68 -3.07
C THR A 28 -8.83 5.70 -2.55
N GLY A 29 -8.40 6.65 -3.38
CA GLY A 29 -7.31 7.57 -3.07
C GLY A 29 -5.93 6.92 -3.08
N GLN A 30 -5.81 5.69 -3.59
CA GLN A 30 -4.58 4.93 -3.68
C GLN A 30 -4.45 4.31 -5.07
N SER A 31 -3.25 4.28 -5.62
CA SER A 31 -2.95 3.46 -6.80
C SER A 31 -2.25 2.16 -6.38
N PRO A 32 -2.28 1.12 -7.22
CA PRO A 32 -1.29 0.06 -7.14
C PRO A 32 0.07 0.68 -7.47
N SER A 33 0.96 0.82 -6.48
CA SER A 33 2.28 1.41 -6.67
C SER A 33 3.38 0.62 -5.95
N SER A 34 4.59 0.72 -6.49
CA SER A 34 5.82 0.30 -5.80
C SER A 34 6.18 1.31 -4.70
N PRO A 35 7.13 1.00 -3.80
CA PRO A 35 7.85 2.04 -3.09
C PRO A 35 8.32 3.13 -4.08
N GLY A 36 8.38 4.39 -3.62
CA GLY A 36 8.70 5.54 -4.47
C GLY A 36 9.96 5.36 -5.32
N SER A 37 11.00 4.75 -4.75
CA SER A 37 12.27 4.42 -5.43
C SER A 37 12.14 3.44 -6.60
N GLY A 38 10.98 2.78 -6.76
CA GLY A 38 10.68 1.87 -7.87
C GLY A 38 9.99 2.55 -9.05
N ASN A 39 9.67 3.83 -8.96
CA ASN A 39 9.00 4.59 -10.02
C ASN A 39 10.02 5.38 -10.85
N ALA A 40 9.76 5.49 -12.15
CA ALA A 40 10.51 6.34 -13.06
C ALA A 40 9.53 7.28 -13.79
N TYR A 41 9.92 8.54 -13.93
CA TYR A 41 9.08 9.57 -14.54
C TYR A 41 9.85 10.25 -15.67
N SER A 42 9.20 10.41 -16.83
CA SER A 42 9.80 11.14 -17.93
C SER A 42 9.92 12.63 -17.58
N ARG A 43 10.96 13.30 -18.09
CA ARG A 43 11.14 14.74 -17.92
C ARG A 43 9.92 15.53 -18.39
N SER A 44 9.32 15.11 -19.51
CA SER A 44 8.13 15.76 -20.06
C SER A 44 6.91 15.65 -19.14
N LEU A 45 6.70 14.50 -18.49
CA LEU A 45 5.65 14.36 -17.49
C LEU A 45 5.90 15.26 -16.28
N LEU A 46 7.14 15.28 -15.77
CA LEU A 46 7.50 16.14 -14.64
C LEU A 46 7.28 17.62 -14.95
N GLN A 47 7.65 18.06 -16.16
CA GLN A 47 7.41 19.43 -16.61
C GLN A 47 5.92 19.77 -16.60
N ARG A 48 5.06 18.87 -17.12
CA ARG A 48 3.60 19.08 -17.09
C ARG A 48 3.05 19.18 -15.68
N VAL A 49 3.57 18.40 -14.73
CA VAL A 49 3.16 18.49 -13.32
C VAL A 49 3.61 19.82 -12.70
N VAL A 50 4.79 20.33 -13.07
CA VAL A 50 5.26 21.67 -12.65
C VAL A 50 4.36 22.76 -13.23
N ASP A 51 4.14 22.74 -14.54
CA ASP A 51 3.38 23.77 -15.27
C ASP A 51 1.92 23.83 -14.79
N ASP A 52 1.32 22.68 -14.45
CA ASP A 52 -0.03 22.57 -13.90
C ASP A 52 -0.10 22.87 -12.38
N GLY A 53 1.00 23.31 -11.77
CA GLY A 53 1.04 23.70 -10.36
C GLY A 53 0.99 22.52 -9.36
N GLY A 54 1.20 21.28 -9.81
CA GLY A 54 1.11 20.09 -8.97
C GLY A 54 2.07 20.11 -7.77
N PHE A 55 3.22 20.77 -7.90
CA PHE A 55 4.20 20.99 -6.82
C PHE A 55 4.02 22.30 -6.06
N ALA A 56 3.14 23.20 -6.53
CA ALA A 56 2.89 24.50 -5.92
C ALA A 56 1.85 24.44 -4.78
N LEU A 57 1.03 23.37 -4.74
CA LEU A 57 0.16 23.11 -3.60
C LEU A 57 1.01 22.92 -2.35
N ASP A 58 0.61 23.59 -1.25
CA ASP A 58 1.30 23.56 0.03
C ASP A 58 1.72 22.12 0.39
N ASN A 59 3.02 21.90 0.24
CA ASN A 59 3.69 20.63 0.44
C ASN A 59 4.22 20.69 1.87
N SER A 60 3.32 20.48 2.83
CA SER A 60 3.78 20.24 4.19
C SER A 60 4.81 19.13 4.11
N ARG A 61 5.93 19.24 4.82
CA ARG A 61 6.99 18.20 4.85
C ARG A 61 6.48 16.79 5.22
N ASP A 62 5.20 16.68 5.61
CA ASP A 62 4.45 15.44 5.79
C ASP A 62 4.05 14.76 4.45
N TYR A 63 4.21 15.42 3.30
CA TYR A 63 3.83 14.95 1.97
C TYR A 63 5.07 14.58 1.15
N TRP A 64 5.27 13.27 0.96
CA TRP A 64 6.36 12.75 0.15
C TRP A 64 6.14 13.09 -1.33
N MET A 65 7.21 13.50 -2.04
CA MET A 65 7.16 13.85 -3.46
C MET A 65 6.56 12.73 -4.33
N ASP A 66 6.75 11.48 -3.93
CA ASP A 66 6.18 10.32 -4.61
C ASP A 66 4.65 10.33 -4.59
N ASN A 67 4.02 10.84 -3.52
CA ASN A 67 2.56 10.95 -3.46
C ASN A 67 2.03 11.99 -4.44
N ILE A 68 2.75 13.10 -4.65
CA ILE A 68 2.41 14.08 -5.70
C ILE A 68 2.40 13.37 -7.04
N LEU A 69 3.50 12.69 -7.37
CA LEU A 69 3.65 12.04 -8.67
C LEU A 69 2.65 10.90 -8.86
N GLU A 70 2.37 10.12 -7.82
CA GLU A 70 1.33 9.08 -7.84
C GLU A 70 -0.06 9.66 -8.13
N CYS A 71 -0.39 10.81 -7.54
CA CYS A 71 -1.70 11.46 -7.72
C CYS A 71 -1.86 12.12 -9.10
N ASN A 72 -0.76 12.52 -9.75
CA ASN A 72 -0.80 13.28 -11.00
C ASN A 72 -0.49 12.43 -12.24
N ALA A 73 0.44 11.49 -12.15
CA ALA A 73 0.94 10.76 -13.33
C ALA A 73 -0.17 10.12 -14.19
N PRO A 74 -1.20 9.45 -13.62
CA PRO A 74 -2.27 8.86 -14.41
C PRO A 74 -3.14 9.87 -15.17
N PHE A 75 -3.04 11.17 -14.89
CA PHE A 75 -3.80 12.24 -15.56
C PHE A 75 -2.99 12.96 -16.65
N PHE A 76 -1.66 12.92 -16.58
CA PHE A 76 -0.80 13.60 -17.54
C PHE A 76 -0.15 12.67 -18.56
N GLY A 77 -0.03 11.37 -18.30
CA GLY A 77 0.66 10.49 -19.25
C GLY A 77 0.27 9.03 -19.12
N GLU A 78 0.85 8.23 -20.00
CA GLU A 78 0.80 6.78 -19.89
C GLU A 78 1.62 6.33 -18.68
N VAL A 79 1.04 5.43 -17.89
CA VAL A 79 1.69 4.75 -16.77
C VAL A 79 1.85 3.28 -17.12
N ALA A 80 3.08 2.89 -17.43
CA ALA A 80 3.45 1.50 -17.65
C ALA A 80 3.92 0.87 -16.34
N THR A 81 3.58 -0.40 -16.12
CA THR A 81 4.05 -1.17 -14.97
C THR A 81 4.96 -2.32 -15.41
N LEU A 82 6.07 -2.49 -14.69
CA LEU A 82 7.03 -3.54 -14.96
C LEU A 82 6.78 -4.69 -13.98
N ARG A 83 6.58 -5.88 -14.53
CA ARG A 83 6.27 -7.10 -13.75
C ARG A 83 7.53 -7.77 -13.22
N ASP A 84 8.61 -7.68 -13.97
CA ASP A 84 9.87 -8.32 -13.62
C ASP A 84 10.63 -7.49 -12.58
N PRO A 85 11.18 -8.10 -11.52
CA PRO A 85 12.00 -7.39 -10.56
C PRO A 85 13.26 -6.85 -11.23
N LEU A 86 13.40 -5.52 -11.30
CA LEU A 86 14.57 -4.86 -11.89
C LEU A 86 15.62 -4.41 -10.86
N ALA A 87 15.25 -4.38 -9.58
CA ALA A 87 16.13 -3.92 -8.51
C ALA A 87 15.87 -4.67 -7.20
N CYS A 88 16.91 -4.69 -6.34
CA CYS A 88 16.83 -5.18 -4.98
C CYS A 88 16.68 -4.00 -4.01
N TYR A 89 15.58 -3.94 -3.27
CA TYR A 89 15.39 -2.95 -2.23
C TYR A 89 16.03 -3.39 -0.91
N ARG A 90 16.85 -2.52 -0.30
CA ARG A 90 17.50 -2.80 0.99
C ARG A 90 16.63 -2.31 2.14
N PHE A 91 16.23 -3.23 3.00
CA PHE A 91 15.65 -2.90 4.29
C PHE A 91 16.76 -2.62 5.32
N HIS A 92 16.65 -1.50 6.02
CA HIS A 92 17.47 -1.15 7.18
C HIS A 92 16.56 -0.87 8.38
N ASP A 93 17.11 -0.92 9.59
CA ASP A 93 16.32 -0.89 10.84
C ASP A 93 15.55 0.41 11.07
N SER A 94 15.97 1.50 10.42
CA SER A 94 15.32 2.82 10.46
C SER A 94 14.34 3.09 9.31
N ASN A 95 13.94 2.08 8.54
CA ASN A 95 12.95 2.27 7.48
C ASN A 95 11.55 2.46 8.09
N LEU A 96 10.97 3.65 7.89
CA LEU A 96 9.65 4.05 8.40
C LEU A 96 8.51 3.11 7.97
N TYR A 97 8.66 2.39 6.86
CA TYR A 97 7.65 1.47 6.35
C TYR A 97 7.94 0.00 6.70
N LEU A 98 9.08 -0.29 7.35
CA LEU A 98 9.43 -1.63 7.79
C LEU A 98 8.80 -1.93 9.15
N MET A 99 7.76 -2.76 9.14
CA MET A 99 7.13 -3.25 10.35
C MET A 99 7.86 -4.47 10.94
N ASN A 100 8.97 -4.22 11.63
CA ASN A 100 9.71 -5.25 12.38
C ASN A 100 9.05 -5.60 13.73
N ARG A 101 8.22 -4.70 14.25
CA ARG A 101 7.44 -4.86 15.47
C ARG A 101 6.04 -4.31 15.25
N LEU A 102 5.09 -4.81 16.02
CA LEU A 102 3.75 -4.27 16.00
C LEU A 102 3.73 -2.97 16.80
N ASP A 103 3.52 -1.85 16.10
CA ASP A 103 3.53 -0.51 16.69
C ASP A 103 2.32 0.29 16.16
N PRO A 104 1.34 0.62 17.02
CA PRO A 104 0.16 1.39 16.63
C PRO A 104 0.49 2.73 15.95
N ALA A 105 1.59 3.37 16.33
CA ALA A 105 2.00 4.66 15.78
C ALA A 105 2.26 4.61 14.27
N HIS A 106 2.70 3.47 13.73
CA HIS A 106 2.89 3.28 12.30
C HIS A 106 1.56 3.34 11.53
N PHE A 107 0.51 2.74 12.09
CA PHE A 107 -0.82 2.76 11.49
C PHE A 107 -1.47 4.15 11.61
N GLU A 108 -1.27 4.84 12.73
CA GLU A 108 -1.71 6.23 12.90
C GLU A 108 -1.01 7.17 11.90
N TYR A 109 0.30 7.00 11.73
CA TYR A 109 1.06 7.71 10.70
C TYR A 109 0.53 7.43 9.30
N ALA A 110 0.27 6.16 8.96
CA ALA A 110 -0.32 5.79 7.67
C ALA A 110 -1.68 6.47 7.44
N LEU A 111 -2.53 6.55 8.48
CA LEU A 111 -3.81 7.26 8.41
C LEU A 111 -3.63 8.77 8.23
N LYS A 112 -2.69 9.39 8.93
CA LYS A 112 -2.36 10.83 8.79
C LYS A 112 -1.85 11.13 7.39
N SER A 113 -0.86 10.38 6.91
CA SER A 113 -0.27 10.54 5.58
C SER A 113 -1.31 10.35 4.47
N SER A 114 -2.20 9.36 4.62
CA SER A 114 -3.27 9.13 3.65
C SER A 114 -4.35 10.20 3.67
N ALA A 115 -4.65 10.81 4.82
CA ALA A 115 -5.55 11.95 4.90
C ALA A 115 -4.98 13.17 4.16
N ALA A 116 -3.68 13.44 4.31
CA ALA A 116 -3.00 14.49 3.56
C ALA A 116 -3.05 14.22 2.04
N LYS A 117 -2.80 12.98 1.61
CA LYS A 117 -2.93 12.55 0.21
C LYS A 117 -4.33 12.70 -0.35
N LEU A 118 -5.35 12.31 0.38
CA LEU A 118 -6.75 12.51 -0.04
C LEU A 118 -7.08 14.00 -0.16
N GLY A 119 -6.58 14.85 0.74
CA GLY A 119 -6.75 16.30 0.67
C GLY A 119 -6.03 16.91 -0.54
N TYR A 120 -4.82 16.44 -0.86
CA TYR A 120 -4.11 16.81 -2.07
C TYR A 120 -4.90 16.41 -3.33
N LEU A 121 -5.26 15.13 -3.46
CA LEU A 121 -5.99 14.62 -4.62
C LEU A 121 -7.34 15.34 -4.79
N ALA A 122 -8.05 15.63 -3.70
CA ALA A 122 -9.29 16.40 -3.76
C ALA A 122 -9.11 17.84 -4.29
N ARG A 123 -7.98 18.50 -3.97
CA ARG A 123 -7.66 19.81 -4.55
C ARG A 123 -7.42 19.70 -6.06
N ARG A 124 -6.59 18.75 -6.47
CA ARG A 124 -6.27 18.52 -7.90
C ARG A 124 -7.49 18.16 -8.72
N CYS A 125 -8.32 17.24 -8.24
CA CYS A 125 -9.56 16.87 -8.91
C CYS A 125 -10.50 18.08 -9.07
N ARG A 126 -10.57 19.00 -8.09
CA ARG A 126 -11.35 20.25 -8.26
C ARG A 126 -10.77 21.15 -9.35
N GLU A 127 -9.46 21.34 -9.38
CA GLU A 127 -8.78 22.15 -10.41
C GLU A 127 -8.99 21.58 -11.82
N TRP A 128 -9.03 20.25 -11.96
CA TRP A 128 -9.29 19.57 -13.21
C TRP A 128 -10.78 19.39 -13.55
N GLY A 129 -11.70 19.84 -12.68
CA GLY A 129 -13.14 19.61 -12.88
C GLY A 129 -13.57 18.14 -12.80
N ILE A 130 -12.79 17.29 -12.14
CA ILE A 130 -13.05 15.85 -11.98
C ILE A 130 -13.79 15.60 -10.66
N PRO A 131 -14.95 14.92 -10.67
CA PRO A 131 -15.64 14.55 -9.44
C PRO A 131 -14.81 13.60 -8.58
N PHE A 132 -14.57 13.96 -7.32
CA PHE A 132 -13.87 13.12 -6.36
C PHE A 132 -14.40 13.35 -4.94
N ASP A 133 -14.82 12.26 -4.29
CA ASP A 133 -15.25 12.27 -2.90
C ASP A 133 -14.16 11.65 -2.00
N PRO A 134 -13.38 12.47 -1.26
CA PRO A 134 -12.31 11.97 -0.40
C PRO A 134 -12.85 11.12 0.78
N SER A 135 -14.08 11.35 1.22
CA SER A 135 -14.71 10.56 2.29
C SER A 135 -15.08 9.17 1.80
N ALA A 136 -15.73 9.08 0.64
CA ALA A 136 -16.01 7.80 0.00
C ALA A 136 -14.72 7.03 -0.34
N ALA A 137 -13.71 7.71 -0.87
CA ALA A 137 -12.41 7.10 -1.16
C ALA A 137 -11.77 6.48 0.09
N ARG A 138 -11.76 7.22 1.21
CA ARG A 138 -11.28 6.74 2.51
C ARG A 138 -12.01 5.48 2.98
N ASN A 139 -13.32 5.42 2.73
CA ASN A 139 -14.18 4.30 3.12
C ASN A 139 -14.19 3.14 2.10
N ARG A 140 -13.46 3.24 1.00
CA ARG A 140 -13.32 2.18 -0.02
C ARG A 140 -11.92 1.61 -0.11
N SER A 141 -10.94 2.21 0.56
CA SER A 141 -9.56 1.75 0.59
C SER A 141 -9.37 0.60 1.59
N PRO A 142 -9.05 -0.62 1.15
CA PRO A 142 -8.85 -1.75 2.05
C PRO A 142 -7.72 -1.51 3.05
N TRP A 143 -6.62 -0.87 2.60
CA TRP A 143 -5.49 -0.54 3.46
C TRP A 143 -5.86 0.44 4.58
N LEU A 144 -6.61 1.50 4.27
CA LEU A 144 -7.01 2.47 5.31
C LEU A 144 -7.99 1.87 6.32
N LEU A 145 -8.86 0.97 5.86
CA LEU A 145 -9.78 0.26 6.74
C LEU A 145 -9.03 -0.74 7.63
N ASP A 146 -8.03 -1.46 7.10
CA ASP A 146 -7.10 -2.28 7.89
C ASP A 146 -6.42 -1.43 8.97
N CYS A 147 -5.83 -0.28 8.60
CA CYS A 147 -5.20 0.63 9.56
C CYS A 147 -6.16 1.13 10.64
N ARG A 148 -7.39 1.55 10.27
CA ARG A 148 -8.41 2.00 11.24
C ARG A 148 -8.84 0.90 12.19
N LEU A 149 -8.99 -0.32 11.69
CA LEU A 149 -9.34 -1.47 12.53
C LEU A 149 -8.21 -1.76 13.52
N VAL A 150 -6.96 -1.76 13.05
CA VAL A 150 -5.78 -2.00 13.87
C VAL A 150 -5.63 -0.94 14.95
N THR A 151 -5.69 0.35 14.59
CA THR A 151 -5.59 1.43 15.59
C THR A 151 -6.73 1.34 16.60
N THR A 152 -7.95 1.01 16.18
CA THR A 152 -9.08 0.82 17.10
C THR A 152 -8.87 -0.36 18.05
N LYS A 153 -8.33 -1.49 17.57
CA LYS A 153 -8.09 -2.69 18.38
C LYS A 153 -6.90 -2.52 19.34
N LEU A 154 -5.87 -1.80 18.90
CA LEU A 154 -4.64 -1.60 19.66
C LEU A 154 -4.63 -0.29 20.47
N ALA A 155 -5.60 0.61 20.27
CA ALA A 155 -5.76 1.83 21.06
C ALA A 155 -5.74 1.52 22.55
N ALA A 156 -4.98 2.29 23.33
CA ALA A 156 -5.06 2.21 24.78
C ALA A 156 -6.49 2.54 25.22
N ALA A 157 -6.96 1.95 26.33
CA ALA A 157 -8.30 2.20 26.87
C ALA A 157 -8.62 3.70 27.07
N ASN A 158 -7.58 4.54 27.20
CA ASN A 158 -7.67 5.96 27.46
C ASN A 158 -7.68 6.83 26.18
N ASN A 159 -7.58 6.26 24.98
CA ASN A 159 -7.66 7.00 23.71
C ASN A 159 -8.52 6.24 22.67
N PRO A 160 -9.85 6.17 22.88
CA PRO A 160 -10.74 5.45 21.98
C PRO A 160 -10.78 6.09 20.59
N SER A 161 -10.75 5.23 19.56
CA SER A 161 -10.91 5.64 18.16
C SER A 161 -12.24 6.37 17.96
N ARG A 162 -12.18 7.55 17.32
CA ARG A 162 -13.36 8.41 17.07
C ARG A 162 -14.32 7.86 16.00
N THR A 163 -14.00 6.76 15.31
CA THR A 163 -14.85 6.20 14.25
C THR A 163 -15.75 5.08 14.79
N PRO A 164 -17.05 5.03 14.43
CA PRO A 164 -17.92 3.91 14.76
C PRO A 164 -17.38 2.58 14.20
N VAL A 165 -17.20 1.59 15.07
CA VAL A 165 -16.67 0.25 14.72
C VAL A 165 -17.52 -0.42 13.64
N ARG A 166 -18.85 -0.23 13.67
CA ARG A 166 -19.79 -0.78 12.68
C ARG A 166 -19.49 -0.28 11.26
N GLU A 167 -19.17 0.99 11.11
CA GLU A 167 -18.87 1.58 9.80
C GLU A 167 -17.57 1.00 9.23
N ILE A 168 -16.53 0.92 10.07
CA ILE A 168 -15.26 0.27 9.71
C ILE A 168 -15.50 -1.18 9.28
N PHE A 169 -16.35 -1.90 10.02
CA PHE A 169 -16.65 -3.29 9.75
C PHE A 169 -17.32 -3.50 8.38
N CYS A 170 -18.45 -2.83 8.14
CA CYS A 170 -19.20 -2.97 6.89
C CYS A 170 -18.40 -2.51 5.67
N ASN A 171 -17.76 -1.34 5.79
CA ASN A 171 -16.93 -0.81 4.70
C ASN A 171 -15.70 -1.68 4.44
N GLY A 172 -15.09 -2.23 5.49
CA GLY A 172 -13.93 -3.12 5.39
C GLY A 172 -14.23 -4.38 4.60
N ILE A 173 -15.31 -5.08 4.94
CA ILE A 173 -15.74 -6.29 4.21
C ILE A 173 -15.98 -5.94 2.73
N LYS A 174 -16.76 -4.88 2.48
CA LYS A 174 -17.08 -4.46 1.10
C LYS A 174 -15.82 -4.11 0.33
N ALA A 175 -14.91 -3.33 0.91
CA ALA A 175 -13.66 -2.91 0.27
C ALA A 175 -12.78 -4.09 -0.12
N HIS A 176 -12.62 -5.10 0.75
CA HIS A 176 -11.82 -6.29 0.46
C HIS A 176 -12.44 -7.18 -0.62
N LEU A 177 -13.78 -7.34 -0.64
CA LEU A 177 -14.47 -8.15 -1.65
C LEU A 177 -14.56 -7.44 -3.02
N SER A 178 -14.62 -6.11 -3.01
CA SER A 178 -14.64 -5.28 -4.23
C SER A 178 -13.25 -4.92 -4.77
N ASP A 179 -12.17 -5.42 -4.16
CA ASP A 179 -10.81 -5.20 -4.66
C ASP A 179 -10.62 -5.78 -6.08
N ARG A 180 -9.76 -5.14 -6.89
CA ARG A 180 -9.51 -5.53 -8.30
C ARG A 180 -8.66 -6.80 -8.42
N GLY A 181 -8.02 -7.24 -7.34
CA GLY A 181 -7.22 -8.45 -7.32
C GLY A 181 -8.03 -9.75 -7.42
N PRO A 182 -7.34 -10.91 -7.38
CA PRO A 182 -7.99 -12.22 -7.41
C PRO A 182 -9.03 -12.35 -6.29
N LYS A 183 -10.24 -12.82 -6.62
CA LYS A 183 -11.36 -12.87 -5.65
C LYS A 183 -11.05 -13.74 -4.43
N SER A 184 -10.29 -14.81 -4.59
CA SER A 184 -9.82 -15.63 -3.47
C SER A 184 -8.97 -14.84 -2.47
N VAL A 185 -8.13 -13.92 -2.96
CA VAL A 185 -7.32 -13.03 -2.12
C VAL A 185 -8.20 -12.01 -1.41
N GLY A 186 -9.19 -11.44 -2.10
CA GLY A 186 -10.18 -10.54 -1.50
C GLY A 186 -10.96 -11.21 -0.37
N VAL A 187 -11.44 -12.43 -0.57
CA VAL A 187 -12.12 -13.24 0.46
C VAL A 187 -11.20 -13.54 1.63
N ALA A 188 -9.96 -13.97 1.38
CA ALA A 188 -9.00 -14.25 2.45
C ALA A 188 -8.69 -13.00 3.29
N ARG A 189 -8.59 -11.82 2.65
CA ARG A 189 -8.41 -10.54 3.35
C ARG A 189 -9.65 -10.14 4.16
N ALA A 190 -10.85 -10.33 3.59
CA ALA A 190 -12.10 -10.09 4.31
C ALA A 190 -12.25 -11.01 5.53
N LEU A 191 -11.92 -12.30 5.41
CA LEU A 191 -11.92 -13.25 6.53
C LEU A 191 -10.92 -12.85 7.61
N TRP A 192 -9.70 -12.45 7.23
CA TRP A 192 -8.73 -11.92 8.19
C TRP A 192 -9.26 -10.66 8.89
N PHE A 193 -9.86 -9.74 8.14
CA PHE A 193 -10.41 -8.49 8.66
C PHE A 193 -11.54 -8.75 9.67
N VAL A 194 -12.48 -9.64 9.32
CA VAL A 194 -13.56 -10.09 10.23
C VAL A 194 -12.96 -10.78 11.46
N GLY A 195 -11.98 -11.65 11.27
CA GLY A 195 -11.28 -12.33 12.37
C GLY A 195 -10.69 -11.34 13.37
N VAL A 196 -9.96 -10.32 12.90
CA VAL A 196 -9.43 -9.26 13.77
C VAL A 196 -10.54 -8.46 14.44
N ALA A 197 -11.60 -8.12 13.71
CA ALA A 197 -12.71 -7.31 14.23
C ALA A 197 -13.49 -8.00 15.35
N LEU A 198 -13.72 -9.31 15.25
CA LEU A 198 -14.49 -10.07 16.24
C LEU A 198 -13.63 -10.62 17.39
N SER A 199 -12.31 -10.74 17.20
CA SER A 199 -11.41 -11.31 18.21
C SER A 199 -11.23 -10.39 19.42
N PRO A 200 -11.00 -10.96 20.62
CA PRO A 200 -10.50 -10.21 21.77
C PRO A 200 -9.09 -9.68 21.50
N ARG A 201 -8.69 -8.63 22.24
CA ARG A 201 -7.44 -7.89 22.00
C ARG A 201 -6.19 -8.79 21.88
N PRO A 202 -5.95 -9.81 22.72
CA PRO A 202 -4.76 -10.66 22.57
C PRO A 202 -4.71 -11.41 21.24
N LEU A 203 -5.84 -12.03 20.83
CA LEU A 203 -5.94 -12.76 19.58
C LEU A 203 -5.86 -11.80 18.37
N ALA A 204 -6.51 -10.64 18.45
CA ALA A 204 -6.41 -9.60 17.42
C ALA A 204 -4.95 -9.15 17.23
N THR A 205 -4.24 -8.86 18.33
CA THR A 205 -2.81 -8.49 18.32
C THR A 205 -1.98 -9.55 17.59
N TRP A 206 -2.21 -10.82 17.90
CA TRP A 206 -1.51 -11.93 17.24
C TRP A 206 -1.83 -12.03 15.75
N LEU A 207 -3.12 -11.96 15.35
CA LEU A 207 -3.53 -11.97 13.95
C LEU A 207 -2.98 -10.79 13.14
N ILE A 208 -2.86 -9.61 13.75
CA ILE A 208 -2.28 -8.43 13.14
C ILE A 208 -0.77 -8.62 12.96
N ALA A 209 -0.07 -9.12 13.99
CA ALA A 209 1.35 -9.42 13.92
C ALA A 209 1.66 -10.46 12.83
N LEU A 210 0.85 -11.53 12.71
CA LEU A 210 0.99 -12.53 11.63
C LEU A 210 0.95 -11.91 10.23
N ARG A 211 0.07 -10.91 10.01
CA ARG A 211 -0.06 -10.26 8.71
C ARG A 211 1.09 -9.29 8.45
N PHE A 212 1.39 -8.39 9.39
CA PHE A 212 2.26 -7.24 9.12
C PHE A 212 3.70 -7.40 9.59
N VAL A 213 3.94 -8.22 10.62
CA VAL A 213 5.27 -8.42 11.19
C VAL A 213 5.86 -9.72 10.67
N VAL A 214 6.54 -9.64 9.51
CA VAL A 214 7.07 -10.82 8.81
C VAL A 214 8.02 -11.63 9.69
N THR A 215 8.82 -10.96 10.53
CA THR A 215 9.78 -11.57 11.46
C THR A 215 9.12 -12.39 12.57
N GLN A 216 7.87 -12.10 12.92
CA GLN A 216 7.11 -12.80 13.97
C GLN A 216 6.25 -13.94 13.43
N ARG A 217 6.27 -14.22 12.11
CA ARG A 217 5.49 -15.30 11.52
C ARG A 217 6.03 -16.66 11.97
N PRO A 218 5.20 -17.53 12.58
CA PRO A 218 5.59 -18.89 12.89
C PRO A 218 6.00 -19.66 11.63
N ARG A 219 6.98 -20.56 11.77
CA ARG A 219 7.49 -21.36 10.64
C ARG A 219 6.39 -22.18 9.95
N TRP A 220 5.43 -22.69 10.73
CA TRP A 220 4.28 -23.43 10.19
C TRP A 220 3.42 -22.55 9.28
N PHE A 221 3.23 -21.28 9.65
CA PHE A 221 2.42 -20.32 8.88
C PHE A 221 3.10 -20.00 7.55
N VAL A 222 4.42 -19.79 7.57
CA VAL A 222 5.20 -19.56 6.33
C VAL A 222 5.10 -20.76 5.38
N ARG A 223 5.19 -21.99 5.89
CA ARG A 223 5.06 -23.22 5.08
C ARG A 223 3.66 -23.38 4.49
N LEU A 224 2.62 -23.14 5.30
CA LEU A 224 1.23 -23.19 4.85
C LEU A 224 0.98 -22.16 3.74
N PHE A 225 1.43 -20.92 3.94
CA PHE A 225 1.25 -19.84 2.98
C PHE A 225 2.02 -20.07 1.67
N ALA A 226 3.21 -20.66 1.73
CA ALA A 226 3.98 -21.04 0.54
C ALA A 226 3.25 -22.10 -0.30
N ARG A 227 2.62 -23.09 0.34
CA ARG A 227 1.79 -24.10 -0.34
C ARG A 227 0.54 -23.48 -1.00
N LEU A 228 -0.13 -22.56 -0.30
CA LEU A 228 -1.34 -21.91 -0.80
C LEU A 228 -1.08 -20.96 -1.98
N ARG A 229 0.08 -20.30 -2.04
CA ARG A 229 0.41 -19.38 -3.14
C ARG A 229 0.99 -20.08 -4.37
N ASN A 230 1.16 -21.40 -4.36
CA ASN A 230 1.84 -22.16 -5.42
C ASN A 230 3.20 -21.54 -5.83
N VAL A 231 3.85 -20.83 -4.90
CA VAL A 231 5.15 -20.20 -5.12
C VAL A 231 6.17 -21.30 -4.99
N ARG A 232 6.66 -21.81 -6.14
CA ARG A 232 7.95 -22.51 -6.15
C ARG A 232 8.96 -21.55 -5.51
N PRO A 233 9.78 -21.96 -4.53
CA PRO A 233 10.87 -21.10 -4.08
C PRO A 233 11.67 -20.78 -5.34
N ALA A 234 11.76 -19.49 -5.68
CA ALA A 234 12.51 -19.05 -6.85
C ALA A 234 13.91 -19.64 -6.73
N SER A 235 14.25 -20.56 -7.63
CA SER A 235 15.61 -21.07 -7.75
C SER A 235 16.44 -19.91 -8.30
N TRP A 236 17.14 -19.20 -7.42
CA TRP A 236 18.08 -18.10 -7.71
C TRP A 236 19.32 -18.55 -8.50
N ARG A 237 19.22 -19.57 -9.36
CA ARG A 237 20.28 -20.00 -10.28
C ARG A 237 20.03 -19.33 -11.63
N GLY A 238 20.47 -18.09 -11.82
CA GLY A 238 20.28 -17.45 -13.13
C GLY A 238 20.70 -16.00 -13.30
N LEU A 239 21.21 -15.30 -12.28
CA LEU A 239 21.84 -14.01 -12.55
C LEU A 239 23.26 -14.26 -13.08
N PRO A 240 23.64 -13.77 -14.27
CA PRO A 240 25.02 -13.82 -14.71
C PRO A 240 25.89 -13.13 -13.66
N ARG A 241 26.96 -13.81 -13.22
CA ARG A 241 28.02 -13.15 -12.45
C ARG A 241 28.49 -11.99 -13.31
N ILE A 242 28.31 -10.77 -12.82
CA ILE A 242 28.98 -9.61 -13.37
C ILE A 242 30.47 -9.89 -13.20
N GLN A 243 31.10 -10.33 -14.29
CA GLN A 243 32.53 -10.49 -14.41
C GLN A 243 33.08 -9.06 -14.34
N LYS A 244 33.77 -8.75 -13.24
CA LYS A 244 34.56 -7.52 -13.18
C LYS A 244 35.77 -7.75 -14.08
N ASP A 245 35.68 -7.25 -15.30
CA ASP A 245 36.88 -6.98 -16.08
C ASP A 245 37.41 -5.62 -15.58
N GLU A 246 38.47 -5.67 -14.79
CA GLU A 246 39.28 -4.50 -14.45
C GLU A 246 40.23 -4.20 -15.63
N PRO A 247 40.40 -2.93 -16.03
CA PRO A 247 41.52 -2.50 -16.87
C PRO A 247 42.83 -2.43 -16.08
#